data_AF-A0A1F9B7I3-F1
#
_entry.id   AF-A0A1F9B7I3-F1
#
_cell.length_a   1.000
_cell.length_b   1.000
_cell.length_c   1.000
_cell.angle_alpha   90.00
_cell.angle_beta   90.00
_cell.angle_gamma   90.00
#
_symmetry.space_group_name_H-M   'P 1'
#
loop_
_entity.id
_entity.type
_entity.pdbx_description
1 polymer ?
#
loop_
_entity_poly.entity_id
_entity_poly.type
_entity_poly.pdbx_seq_one_letter_code
_entity_poly.pdbx_strand_id
1 'polypeptide(L)'
;MRLPKRELKMNPSDLFKWRKKNGYTQIRLGKELGVTTITVYRWEKSMREIPSFLHLALECLEMKRKLSKRVVKYPKQREGLVPDKTKPEVKYLTQLKGGGEPQTKTKKGVSKKSV
;
A
#
# COMPACT_ATOMS: atom_id res chain seq x y z
N MET A 1 43.18 13.19 -3.36
CA MET A 1 42.07 13.97 -3.93
C MET A 1 40.82 13.75 -3.09
N ARG A 2 40.28 14.80 -2.46
CA ARG A 2 39.03 14.74 -1.70
C ARG A 2 37.90 14.96 -2.71
N LEU A 3 37.10 13.94 -3.01
CA LEU A 3 35.93 14.12 -3.86
C LEU A 3 34.99 15.14 -3.19
N PRO A 4 34.53 16.18 -3.92
CA PRO A 4 33.53 17.08 -3.37
C PRO A 4 32.30 16.22 -3.06
N LYS A 5 31.91 16.17 -1.79
CA LYS A 5 30.68 15.51 -1.36
C LYS A 5 29.56 16.19 -2.14
N ARG A 6 28.99 15.50 -3.12
CA ARG A 6 27.68 15.88 -3.66
C ARG A 6 26.73 15.79 -2.48
N GLU A 7 26.42 16.92 -1.87
CA GLU A 7 25.43 17.00 -0.79
C GLU A 7 24.05 16.71 -1.38
N LEU A 8 23.75 15.43 -1.55
CA LEU A 8 22.42 14.93 -1.91
C LEU A 8 21.54 14.96 -0.66
N LYS A 9 21.40 16.14 -0.05
CA LYS A 9 20.59 16.35 1.13
C LYS A 9 19.39 17.18 0.73
N MET A 10 18.21 16.57 0.82
CA MET A 10 16.97 17.28 0.58
C MET A 10 16.68 18.20 1.77
N ASN A 11 16.35 19.47 1.50
CA ASN A 11 15.96 20.39 2.56
C ASN A 11 14.49 20.17 2.97
N PRO A 12 14.14 20.44 4.24
CA PRO A 12 12.76 20.39 4.75
C PRO A 12 11.74 21.20 3.93
N SER A 13 12.12 22.42 3.54
CA SER A 13 11.27 23.29 2.71
C SER A 13 11.05 22.70 1.31
N ASP A 14 12.08 22.07 0.75
CA ASP A 14 12.00 21.44 -0.57
C ASP A 14 11.11 20.19 -0.53
N LEU A 15 11.17 19.42 0.56
CA LEU A 15 10.26 18.28 0.78
C LEU A 15 8.79 18.72 0.82
N PHE A 16 8.50 19.78 1.59
CA PHE A 16 7.15 20.32 1.66
C PHE A 16 6.65 20.79 0.29
N LYS A 17 7.47 21.56 -0.44
CA LYS A 17 7.16 22.04 -1.80
C LYS A 17 6.94 20.88 -2.76
N TRP A 18 7.83 19.89 -2.76
CA TRP A 18 7.73 18.70 -3.59
C TRP A 18 6.42 17.94 -3.34
N ARG A 19 6.08 17.73 -2.06
CA ARG A 19 4.86 17.01 -1.68
C ARG A 19 3.62 17.74 -2.17
N LYS A 20 3.56 19.06 -1.98
CA LYS A 20 2.44 19.90 -2.43
C LYS A 20 2.33 19.91 -3.95
N LYS A 21 3.44 20.12 -4.66
CA LYS A 21 3.52 20.08 -6.13
C LYS A 21 3.02 18.76 -6.72
N ASN A 22 3.31 17.65 -6.05
CA ASN A 22 2.88 16.32 -6.48
C ASN A 22 1.49 15.90 -5.97
N GLY A 23 0.78 16.75 -5.21
CA GLY A 23 -0.58 16.48 -4.74
C GLY A 23 -0.67 15.46 -3.61
N TYR A 24 0.39 15.30 -2.83
CA TYR A 24 0.42 14.38 -1.69
C TYR A 24 -0.02 15.08 -0.39
N THR A 25 -0.86 14.39 0.40
CA THR A 25 -1.03 14.69 1.82
C THR A 25 0.12 14.05 2.61
N GLN A 26 0.39 14.50 3.85
CA GLN A 26 1.42 13.88 4.70
C GLN A 26 1.12 12.39 4.94
N ILE A 27 -0.15 12.06 5.17
CA ILE A 27 -0.62 10.68 5.36
C ILE A 27 -0.33 9.85 4.11
N ARG A 28 -0.68 10.36 2.91
CA ARG A 28 -0.47 9.63 1.67
C ARG A 28 1.01 9.43 1.36
N LEU A 29 1.84 10.45 1.60
CA LEU A 29 3.28 10.33 1.41
C LEU A 29 3.88 9.31 2.39
N GLY A 30 3.48 9.34 3.66
CA GLY A 30 3.92 8.36 4.65
C GLY A 30 3.57 6.92 4.23
N LYS A 31 2.33 6.69 3.77
CA LYS A 31 1.90 5.38 3.25
C LYS A 31 2.77 4.91 2.07
N GLU A 32 3.02 5.75 1.07
CA GLU A 32 3.83 5.35 -0.10
C GLU A 32 5.31 5.14 0.25
N LEU A 33 5.84 5.83 1.25
CA LEU A 33 7.21 5.67 1.72
C LEU A 33 7.36 4.59 2.80
N GLY A 34 6.27 3.99 3.29
CA GLY A 34 6.30 3.01 4.38
C GLY A 34 6.70 3.61 5.75
N VAL A 35 6.43 4.90 5.98
CA VAL A 35 6.74 5.60 7.24
C VAL A 35 5.48 6.19 7.87
N THR A 36 5.54 6.47 9.17
CA THR A 36 4.42 7.11 9.88
C THR A 36 4.23 8.56 9.41
N THR A 37 2.98 9.05 9.47
CA THR A 37 2.64 10.45 9.14
C THR A 37 3.46 11.46 9.96
N ILE A 38 3.70 11.14 11.23
CA ILE A 38 4.49 11.98 12.15
C ILE A 38 5.93 12.12 11.67
N THR A 39 6.52 11.05 11.12
CA THR A 39 7.88 11.12 10.55
C THR A 39 7.97 12.13 9.42
N VAL A 40 7.00 12.13 8.50
CA VAL A 40 6.93 13.11 7.40
C VAL A 40 6.78 14.53 7.95
N TYR A 41 5.90 14.73 8.92
CA TYR A 41 5.74 16.04 9.58
C TYR A 41 7.06 16.54 10.20
N ARG A 42 7.78 15.68 10.92
CA ARG A 42 9.05 16.03 11.57
C ARG A 42 10.14 16.39 10.56
N TRP A 43 10.19 15.70 9.41
CA TRP A 43 11.07 16.06 8.31
C TRP A 43 10.75 17.43 7.73
N GLU A 44 9.46 17.72 7.46
CA GLU A 44 9.03 19.01 6.91
C GLU A 44 9.25 20.19 7.86
N LYS A 45 9.21 19.94 9.17
CA LYS A 45 9.45 20.94 10.22
C LYS A 45 10.89 21.01 10.70
N SER A 46 11.82 20.31 10.05
CA SER A 46 13.23 20.24 10.45
C SER A 46 13.44 19.71 11.88
N MET A 47 12.43 19.06 12.49
CA MET A 47 12.51 18.49 13.83
C MET A 47 13.30 17.19 13.86
N ARG A 48 13.51 16.57 12.69
CA ARG A 48 14.36 15.40 12.50
C ARG A 48 15.12 15.54 11.19
N GLU A 49 16.36 15.08 11.19
CA GLU A 49 17.17 15.02 9.98
C GLU A 49 16.48 14.18 8.90
N ILE A 50 16.51 14.71 7.67
CA ILE A 50 16.00 14.02 6.50
C ILE A 50 17.02 12.97 6.07
N PRO A 51 16.62 11.69 5.90
CA PRO A 51 17.51 10.65 5.41
C PRO A 51 18.11 11.04 4.06
N SER A 52 19.42 10.87 3.90
CA SER A 52 20.14 11.24 2.68
C SER A 52 19.59 10.56 1.44
N PHE A 53 19.04 9.35 1.55
CA PHE A 53 18.45 8.60 0.43
C PHE A 53 17.00 8.97 0.10
N LEU A 54 16.36 9.89 0.85
CA LEU A 54 14.95 10.22 0.63
C LEU A 54 14.68 10.69 -0.81
N HIS A 55 15.62 11.43 -1.41
CA HIS A 55 15.51 11.91 -2.79
C HIS A 55 15.27 10.77 -3.79
N LEU A 56 15.95 9.63 -3.65
CA LEU A 56 15.77 8.46 -4.51
C LEU A 56 14.35 7.91 -4.42
N ALA A 57 13.81 7.80 -3.20
CA ALA A 57 12.45 7.31 -3.00
C ALA A 57 11.42 8.24 -3.64
N LEU A 58 11.61 9.56 -3.54
CA LEU A 58 10.72 10.55 -4.18
C LEU A 58 10.79 10.48 -5.71
N GLU A 59 11.99 10.32 -6.28
CA GLU A 59 12.17 10.12 -7.72
C GLU A 59 11.44 8.87 -8.23
N CYS A 60 11.53 7.75 -7.49
CA CYS A 60 10.78 6.54 -7.81
C CYS A 60 9.25 6.79 -7.82
N LEU A 61 8.72 7.57 -6.89
CA LEU A 61 7.30 7.92 -6.86
C LEU A 61 6.89 8.77 -8.07
N GLU A 62 7.74 9.71 -8.50
CA GLU A 62 7.48 10.48 -9.72
C GLU A 62 7.46 9.59 -10.96
N MET A 63 8.40 8.66 -11.08
CA MET A 63 8.48 7.70 -12.19
C MET A 63 7.25 6.79 -12.22
N LYS A 64 6.86 6.22 -11.08
CA LYS A 64 5.66 5.38 -10.94
C LYS A 64 4.40 6.13 -11.40
N ARG A 65 4.27 7.42 -11.04
CA ARG A 65 3.17 8.27 -11.51
C ARG A 65 3.20 8.55 -13.02
N LYS A 66 4.39 8.70 -13.61
CA LYS A 66 4.53 8.86 -15.07
C LYS A 66 4.14 7.58 -15.80
N LEU A 67 4.50 6.42 -15.28
CA LEU A 67 4.13 5.11 -15.83
C LEU A 67 2.63 4.85 -15.73
N SER A 68 2.00 5.14 -14.59
CA SER A 68 0.54 4.96 -14.42
C SER A 68 -0.26 5.80 -15.42
N LYS A 69 0.21 7.00 -15.77
CA LYS A 69 -0.42 7.85 -16.80
C LYS A 69 -0.30 7.27 -18.22
N ARG A 70 0.69 6.43 -18.49
CA ARG A 70 0.90 5.81 -19.81
C ARG A 70 0.06 4.55 -20.01
N VAL A 71 -0.36 3.88 -18.93
CA VAL A 71 -0.96 2.53 -18.99
C VAL A 71 -2.49 2.53 -19.12
N VAL A 72 -3.20 3.67 -19.06
CA VAL A 72 -4.68 3.66 -19.13
C VAL A 72 -5.23 4.76 -20.07
N LYS A 73 -5.38 4.38 -21.35
CA LYS A 73 -6.53 4.73 -22.20
C LYS A 73 -7.28 3.43 -22.49
N TYR A 74 -7.93 2.84 -21.49
CA TYR A 74 -8.95 1.83 -21.78
C TYR A 74 -10.25 2.57 -22.09
N PRO A 75 -10.84 2.43 -23.29
CA PRO A 75 -12.13 3.05 -23.60
C PRO A 75 -13.18 2.50 -22.65
N LYS A 76 -13.92 3.42 -22.03
CA LYS A 76 -15.06 3.18 -21.14
C LYS A 76 -16.09 2.34 -21.90
N GLN A 77 -16.05 1.01 -21.74
CA GLN A 77 -17.10 0.13 -22.25
C GLN A 77 -18.40 0.46 -21.51
N ARG A 78 -19.45 0.65 -22.29
CA ARG A 78 -20.83 0.77 -21.82
C ARG A 78 -21.24 -0.52 -21.12
N GLU A 79 -22.20 -0.38 -20.21
CA GLU A 79 -22.78 -1.43 -19.37
C GLU A 79 -22.97 -2.78 -20.08
N GLY A 80 -22.59 -3.87 -19.39
CA GLY A 80 -22.96 -5.23 -19.75
C GLY A 80 -21.79 -6.14 -20.12
N LEU A 81 -21.06 -6.67 -19.13
CA LEU A 81 -20.33 -7.93 -19.29
C LEU A 81 -20.36 -8.72 -17.98
N VAL A 82 -21.20 -9.76 -17.97
CA VAL A 82 -21.26 -10.80 -16.95
C VAL A 82 -19.95 -11.59 -17.02
N PRO A 83 -19.27 -11.92 -15.90
CA PRO A 83 -18.08 -12.76 -15.95
C PRO A 83 -18.47 -14.18 -16.41
N ASP A 84 -18.04 -14.51 -17.63
CA ASP A 84 -18.21 -15.80 -18.30
C ASP A 84 -17.31 -16.88 -17.67
N LYS A 85 -17.89 -18.07 -17.46
CA LYS A 85 -17.38 -19.18 -16.66
C LYS A 85 -16.37 -20.08 -17.39
N THR A 86 -15.76 -19.61 -18.47
CA THR A 86 -14.91 -20.48 -19.32
C THR A 86 -13.44 -20.06 -19.32
N LYS A 87 -12.64 -20.71 -18.44
CA LYS A 87 -11.19 -21.07 -18.51
C LYS A 87 -10.32 -20.63 -17.32
N PRO A 88 -9.27 -21.40 -16.97
CA PRO A 88 -9.27 -22.80 -16.58
C PRO A 88 -8.79 -22.99 -15.13
N GLU A 89 -9.26 -24.09 -14.55
CA GLU A 89 -8.97 -24.61 -13.22
C GLU A 89 -7.46 -24.75 -12.94
N VAL A 90 -6.94 -23.95 -12.01
CA VAL A 90 -5.63 -24.21 -11.40
C VAL A 90 -5.84 -25.29 -10.34
N LYS A 91 -5.49 -26.52 -10.69
CA LYS A 91 -5.60 -27.71 -9.85
C LYS A 91 -4.76 -27.55 -8.57
N TYR A 92 -5.40 -27.46 -7.42
CA TYR A 92 -4.74 -27.70 -6.13
C TYR A 92 -4.72 -29.21 -5.87
N LEU A 93 -3.54 -29.77 -5.67
CA LEU A 93 -3.35 -31.18 -5.33
C LEU A 93 -4.00 -31.50 -3.98
N THR A 94 -5.07 -32.29 -4.00
CA THR A 94 -5.62 -32.96 -2.82
C THR A 94 -4.83 -34.25 -2.58
N GLN A 95 -4.17 -34.38 -1.45
CA GLN A 95 -3.83 -35.70 -0.89
C GLN A 95 -4.78 -35.97 0.28
N LEU A 96 -5.72 -36.90 0.08
CA LEU A 96 -6.56 -37.50 1.12
C LEU A 96 -6.20 -38.98 1.24
N LYS A 97 -5.71 -39.39 2.42
CA LYS A 97 -5.93 -40.69 3.09
C LYS A 97 -5.52 -40.47 4.55
N GLY A 98 -6.25 -40.81 5.61
CA GLY A 98 -7.60 -41.28 5.92
C GLY A 98 -7.78 -40.93 7.41
N GLY A 99 -8.95 -40.64 7.96
CA GLY A 99 -10.10 -41.51 8.14
C GLY A 99 -10.56 -41.38 9.60
N GLY A 100 -11.87 -41.20 9.83
CA GLY A 100 -12.49 -41.34 11.16
C GLY A 100 -13.11 -40.07 11.75
N GLU A 101 -14.36 -39.77 11.41
CA GLU A 101 -15.30 -39.17 12.39
C GLU A 101 -15.65 -40.22 13.45
N PRO A 102 -15.99 -39.80 14.67
CA PRO A 102 -17.39 -39.98 15.04
C PRO A 102 -18.00 -38.77 15.76
N GLN A 103 -19.26 -38.50 15.41
CA GLN A 103 -20.16 -37.59 16.10
C GLN A 103 -20.62 -38.14 17.45
N THR A 104 -20.83 -37.29 18.45
CA THR A 104 -21.99 -37.36 19.37
C THR A 104 -22.34 -36.00 19.99
N LYS A 105 -23.41 -35.38 19.47
CA LYS A 105 -24.64 -34.91 20.14
C LYS A 105 -24.61 -34.13 21.48
N THR A 106 -25.43 -33.04 21.48
CA THR A 106 -26.39 -32.56 22.52
C THR A 106 -25.83 -31.83 23.76
N LYS A 107 -26.44 -30.79 24.37
CA LYS A 107 -27.81 -30.20 24.40
C LYS A 107 -27.77 -28.84 25.17
N LYS A 108 -28.70 -27.92 24.82
CA LYS A 108 -29.52 -26.99 25.66
C LYS A 108 -28.83 -26.07 26.72
N GLY A 109 -29.25 -24.82 27.00
CA GLY A 109 -30.45 -24.03 26.70
C GLY A 109 -30.25 -22.58 27.22
N VAL A 110 -30.82 -21.56 26.58
CA VAL A 110 -32.00 -20.79 27.03
C VAL A 110 -32.06 -20.51 28.54
N SER A 111 -31.96 -19.23 28.96
CA SER A 111 -33.09 -18.48 29.53
C SER A 111 -32.67 -17.14 30.17
N LYS A 112 -33.59 -16.18 30.03
CA LYS A 112 -33.68 -14.83 30.61
C LYS A 112 -33.89 -14.86 32.14
N LYS A 113 -33.55 -13.75 32.81
CA LYS A 113 -34.21 -13.08 33.97
C LYS A 113 -33.40 -11.79 34.25
N SER A 114 -33.94 -10.58 34.10
CA SER A 114 -34.88 -9.87 34.99
C SER A 114 -34.34 -9.71 36.41
N VAL A 115 -33.83 -8.51 36.75
CA VAL A 115 -34.31 -7.61 37.85
C VAL A 115 -33.97 -6.18 37.44
#